data_AF-A0A7X5ED06-F1
#
_entry.id   AF-A0A7X5ED06-F1
#
_cell.length_a   1.000
_cell.length_b   1.000
_cell.length_c   1.000
_cell.angle_alpha   90.00
_cell.angle_beta   90.00
_cell.angle_gamma   90.00
#
_symmetry.space_group_name_H-M   'P 1'
#
loop_
_entity.id
_entity.type
_entity.pdbx_description
1 polymer ?
#
loop_
_entity_poly.entity_id
_entity_poly.type
_entity_poly.pdbx_seq_one_letter_code
_entity_poly.pdbx_strand_id
1 'polypeptide(L)'
;MSKKKNRPHGHYCKICGEYKANEKFSGKGHAAHICKACSRLSVAEKAAAMDINRLMNFPMRRISESEKKWLKAKMKDDCPEVADMAREIYNVCFPHVERNAMKKQLVINTLSFEVHIEVYDGYGDMELADRRFTIDRKSRVLTMTDFQAEGSEQSVTLEGGQMAKLLRYIVHTLEIFMWEQDYCLNPDEEDYDPFLEWEEGFFMEDLEDRLEIQPPKEPEGSSSWRVQVEYMNHTEQDICSYEDYLPDRPEELYLSLLEYFEPEDEVF
;
A
#
# COMPACT_ATOMS: atom_id res chain seq x y z
N MET A 1 15.75 -60.39 -10.79
CA MET A 1 15.37 -59.00 -10.44
C MET A 1 15.13 -58.23 -11.72
N SER A 2 13.87 -57.96 -12.03
CA SER A 2 13.46 -57.30 -13.28
C SER A 2 13.92 -55.83 -13.27
N LYS A 3 14.72 -55.44 -14.27
CA LYS A 3 15.16 -54.04 -14.46
C LYS A 3 13.93 -53.13 -14.47
N LYS A 4 13.81 -52.21 -13.50
CA LYS A 4 12.85 -51.10 -13.57
C LYS A 4 13.14 -50.36 -14.87
N LYS A 5 12.28 -50.53 -15.88
CA LYS A 5 12.35 -49.74 -17.11
C LYS A 5 12.18 -48.29 -16.70
N ASN A 6 13.21 -47.46 -16.87
CA ASN A 6 13.09 -46.01 -16.81
C ASN A 6 11.96 -45.63 -17.76
N ARG A 7 10.79 -45.29 -17.21
CA ARG A 7 9.69 -44.76 -18.01
C ARG A 7 10.24 -43.46 -18.63
N PRO A 8 10.19 -43.29 -19.95
CA PRO A 8 10.66 -42.06 -20.57
C PRO A 8 9.90 -40.90 -19.90
N HIS A 9 10.67 -39.98 -19.33
CA HIS A 9 10.11 -38.75 -18.76
C HIS A 9 9.29 -38.05 -19.85
N GLY A 10 8.12 -37.55 -19.48
CA GLY A 10 7.25 -36.84 -20.43
C GLY A 10 7.96 -35.65 -21.09
N HIS A 11 7.40 -35.14 -22.17
CA HIS A 11 7.91 -33.94 -22.84
C HIS A 11 7.16 -32.69 -22.38
N TYR A 12 7.88 -31.58 -22.25
CA TYR A 12 7.32 -30.26 -21.96
C TYR A 12 6.65 -29.65 -23.19
N CYS A 13 5.44 -29.12 -23.01
CA CYS A 13 4.73 -28.36 -24.03
C CYS A 13 4.87 -26.85 -23.77
N LYS A 14 5.46 -26.10 -24.72
CA LYS A 14 5.70 -24.66 -24.54
C LYS A 14 4.44 -23.78 -24.56
N ILE A 15 3.34 -24.29 -25.11
CA ILE A 15 2.08 -23.53 -25.21
C ILE A 15 1.32 -23.55 -23.90
N CYS A 16 1.20 -24.70 -23.24
CA CYS A 16 0.43 -24.83 -22.01
C CYS A 16 1.27 -24.99 -20.74
N GLY A 17 2.60 -25.06 -20.85
CA GLY A 17 3.50 -25.14 -19.69
C GLY A 17 3.57 -26.50 -18.99
N GLU A 18 2.88 -27.53 -19.48
CA GLU A 18 2.78 -28.83 -18.80
C GLU A 18 3.73 -29.88 -19.40
N TYR A 19 4.26 -30.75 -18.53
CA TYR A 19 4.89 -32.00 -18.95
C TYR A 19 3.83 -33.07 -19.27
N LYS A 20 3.84 -33.59 -20.49
CA LYS A 20 2.88 -34.62 -20.95
C LYS A 20 3.59 -35.87 -21.43
N ALA A 21 2.90 -37.01 -21.34
CA ALA A 21 3.40 -38.28 -21.88
C ALA A 21 3.67 -38.17 -23.39
N ASN A 22 4.66 -38.91 -23.88
CA ASN A 22 5.16 -38.84 -25.27
C ASN A 22 4.06 -39.10 -26.32
N GLU A 23 3.06 -39.91 -25.98
CA GLU A 23 1.91 -40.23 -26.84
C GLU A 23 0.98 -39.03 -27.08
N LYS A 24 1.03 -38.02 -26.20
CA LYS A 24 0.26 -36.76 -26.32
C LYS A 24 0.89 -35.77 -27.30
N PHE A 25 2.04 -36.10 -27.89
CA PHE A 25 2.71 -35.33 -28.92
C PHE A 25 2.63 -36.07 -30.27
N SER A 26 2.56 -35.32 -31.37
CA SER A 26 2.73 -35.86 -32.72
C SER A 26 4.22 -35.85 -33.11
N GLY A 27 4.64 -36.57 -34.14
CA GLY A 27 6.05 -36.57 -34.57
C GLY A 27 6.59 -35.15 -34.85
N LYS A 28 5.79 -34.30 -35.52
CA LYS A 28 6.11 -32.87 -35.71
C LYS A 28 5.97 -32.05 -34.42
N GLY A 29 4.99 -32.39 -33.57
CA GLY A 29 4.78 -31.74 -32.27
C GLY A 29 5.91 -31.98 -31.27
N HIS A 30 6.58 -33.13 -31.32
CA HIS A 30 7.78 -33.43 -30.53
C HIS A 30 8.92 -32.46 -30.86
N ALA A 31 9.23 -32.27 -32.14
CA ALA A 31 10.27 -31.33 -32.57
C ALA A 31 9.93 -29.87 -32.22
N ALA A 32 8.65 -29.51 -32.24
CA ALA A 32 8.19 -28.15 -31.94
C ALA A 32 7.90 -27.89 -30.44
N HIS A 33 7.95 -28.93 -29.59
CA HIS A 33 7.48 -28.90 -28.19
C HIS A 33 6.02 -28.44 -28.05
N ILE A 34 5.12 -28.94 -28.92
CA ILE A 34 3.69 -28.62 -28.93
C ILE A 34 2.87 -29.91 -28.84
N CYS A 35 2.07 -30.05 -27.79
CA CYS A 35 1.21 -31.21 -27.61
C CYS A 35 0.04 -31.22 -28.62
N LYS A 36 -0.57 -32.39 -28.84
CA LYS A 36 -1.69 -32.57 -29.77
C LYS A 36 -2.88 -31.65 -29.47
N ALA A 37 -3.18 -31.40 -28.20
CA ALA A 37 -4.25 -30.49 -27.80
C ALA A 37 -3.94 -29.05 -28.25
N CYS A 38 -2.77 -28.53 -27.86
CA CYS A 38 -2.34 -27.19 -28.23
C CYS A 38 -2.14 -27.02 -29.75
N SER A 39 -1.81 -28.09 -30.50
CA SER A 39 -1.66 -27.99 -31.95
C SER A 39 -2.94 -27.61 -32.68
N ARG A 40 -4.11 -27.95 -32.11
CA ARG A 40 -5.45 -27.71 -32.69
C ARG A 40 -6.00 -26.30 -32.41
N LEU A 41 -5.41 -25.58 -31.45
CA LEU A 41 -5.80 -24.22 -31.11
C LEU A 41 -5.50 -23.25 -32.27
N SER A 42 -6.28 -22.18 -32.35
CA SER A 42 -6.01 -21.04 -33.24
C SER A 42 -4.71 -20.34 -32.88
N VAL A 43 -4.25 -19.43 -33.75
CA VAL A 43 -3.03 -18.66 -33.48
C VAL A 43 -3.20 -17.75 -32.27
N ALA A 44 -4.38 -17.12 -32.12
CA ALA A 44 -4.70 -16.25 -30.99
C ALA A 44 -4.71 -17.03 -29.66
N GLU A 45 -5.40 -18.18 -29.61
CA GLU A 45 -5.46 -19.01 -28.41
C GLU A 45 -4.07 -19.57 -28.02
N LYS A 46 -3.24 -19.92 -29.01
CA LYS A 46 -1.84 -20.32 -28.74
C LYS A 46 -1.03 -19.18 -28.15
N ALA A 47 -1.20 -17.96 -28.66
CA ALA A 47 -0.50 -16.78 -28.15
C ALA A 47 -0.92 -16.47 -26.71
N ALA A 48 -2.22 -16.42 -26.43
CA ALA A 48 -2.74 -16.21 -25.08
C ALA A 48 -2.25 -17.27 -24.09
N ALA A 49 -2.29 -18.56 -24.47
CA ALA A 49 -1.79 -19.63 -23.60
C ALA A 49 -0.27 -19.52 -23.32
N MET A 50 0.52 -19.12 -24.31
CA MET A 50 1.96 -18.86 -24.10
C MET A 50 2.20 -17.67 -23.17
N ASP A 51 1.43 -16.59 -23.32
CA ASP A 51 1.53 -15.40 -22.48
C ASP A 51 1.11 -15.71 -21.04
N ILE A 52 0.01 -16.42 -20.83
CA ILE A 52 -0.44 -16.90 -19.51
C ILE A 52 0.64 -17.79 -18.87
N ASN A 53 1.17 -18.77 -19.60
CA ASN A 53 2.23 -19.63 -19.08
C ASN A 53 3.50 -18.82 -18.69
N ARG A 54 3.83 -17.77 -19.44
CA ARG A 54 4.93 -16.87 -19.10
C ARG A 54 4.62 -16.02 -17.85
N LEU A 55 3.39 -15.54 -17.72
CA LEU A 55 2.91 -14.81 -16.54
C LEU A 55 2.96 -15.69 -15.28
N MET A 56 2.49 -16.94 -15.35
CA MET A 56 2.55 -17.88 -14.23
C MET A 56 3.97 -18.20 -13.77
N ASN A 57 4.97 -18.08 -14.65
CA ASN A 57 6.39 -18.31 -14.34
C ASN A 57 7.18 -17.00 -14.24
N PHE A 58 6.53 -15.86 -14.05
CA PHE A 58 7.16 -14.55 -14.09
C PHE A 58 8.06 -14.31 -12.86
N PRO A 59 9.27 -13.73 -13.03
CA PRO A 59 10.17 -13.48 -11.90
C PRO A 59 9.67 -12.32 -11.04
N MET A 60 9.15 -12.61 -9.85
CA MET A 60 8.53 -11.60 -8.97
C MET A 60 9.51 -10.63 -8.30
N ARG A 61 10.81 -10.98 -8.18
CA ARG A 61 11.78 -10.21 -7.38
C ARG A 61 12.78 -9.37 -8.16
N ARG A 62 13.19 -9.80 -9.36
CA ARG A 62 14.20 -9.10 -10.18
C ARG A 62 13.67 -8.96 -11.59
N ILE A 63 13.10 -7.80 -11.87
CA ILE A 63 12.45 -7.51 -13.14
C ILE A 63 13.34 -6.55 -13.91
N SER A 64 13.74 -6.95 -15.11
CA SER A 64 14.44 -6.09 -16.06
C SER A 64 13.50 -5.05 -16.66
N GLU A 65 14.04 -3.94 -17.17
CA GLU A 65 13.24 -2.92 -17.87
C GLU A 65 12.49 -3.48 -19.08
N SER A 66 13.06 -4.47 -19.78
CA SER A 66 12.38 -5.19 -20.86
C SER A 66 11.18 -6.00 -20.39
N GLU A 67 11.29 -6.68 -19.24
CA GLU A 67 10.20 -7.46 -18.66
C GLU A 67 9.09 -6.55 -18.13
N LYS A 68 9.46 -5.44 -17.49
CA LYS A 68 8.52 -4.40 -17.07
C LYS A 68 7.75 -3.81 -18.25
N LYS A 69 8.43 -3.50 -19.36
CA LYS A 69 7.79 -2.99 -20.58
C LYS A 69 6.86 -4.02 -21.19
N TRP A 70 7.27 -5.29 -21.23
CA TRP A 70 6.43 -6.37 -21.72
C TRP A 70 5.17 -6.57 -20.87
N LEU A 71 5.30 -6.57 -19.53
CA LEU A 71 4.19 -6.72 -18.60
C LEU A 71 3.18 -5.57 -18.74
N LYS A 72 3.67 -4.32 -18.82
CA LYS A 72 2.83 -3.13 -19.09
C LYS A 72 2.07 -3.20 -20.42
N ALA A 73 2.66 -3.81 -21.44
CA ALA A 73 1.98 -3.99 -22.73
C ALA A 73 0.88 -5.05 -22.60
N LYS A 74 1.13 -6.13 -21.84
CA LYS A 74 0.18 -7.23 -21.66
C LYS A 74 -1.04 -6.87 -20.81
N MET A 75 -0.93 -5.88 -19.92
CA MET A 75 -2.10 -5.31 -19.22
C MET A 75 -3.14 -4.66 -20.16
N LYS A 76 -2.78 -4.41 -21.42
CA LYS A 76 -3.66 -3.81 -22.45
C LYS A 76 -3.93 -4.78 -23.61
N ASP A 77 -3.76 -6.07 -23.38
CA ASP A 77 -3.99 -7.11 -24.39
C ASP A 77 -5.50 -7.25 -24.68
N ASP A 78 -5.84 -7.69 -25.89
CA ASP A 78 -7.24 -7.91 -26.31
C ASP A 78 -7.87 -9.11 -25.58
N CYS A 79 -7.05 -10.02 -25.06
CA CYS A 79 -7.50 -11.16 -24.26
C CYS A 79 -7.62 -10.76 -22.77
N PRO A 80 -8.84 -10.75 -22.20
CA PRO A 80 -9.05 -10.30 -20.81
C PRO A 80 -8.29 -11.18 -19.80
N GLU A 81 -8.25 -12.50 -20.00
CA GLU A 81 -7.52 -13.43 -19.12
C GLU A 81 -6.02 -13.09 -19.03
N VAL A 82 -5.41 -12.69 -20.16
CA VAL A 82 -4.00 -12.27 -20.19
C VAL A 82 -3.82 -10.92 -19.52
N ALA A 83 -4.73 -9.98 -19.80
CA ALA A 83 -4.66 -8.62 -19.28
C ALA A 83 -4.85 -8.55 -17.76
N ASP A 84 -5.77 -9.34 -17.20
CA ASP A 84 -6.07 -9.37 -15.78
C ASP A 84 -4.95 -10.05 -15.00
N MET A 85 -4.46 -11.20 -15.45
CA MET A 85 -3.30 -11.87 -14.84
C MET A 85 -2.04 -10.99 -14.90
N ALA A 86 -1.83 -10.25 -16.01
CA ALA A 86 -0.72 -9.31 -16.11
C ALA A 86 -0.84 -8.16 -15.10
N ARG A 87 -2.07 -7.70 -14.80
CA ARG A 87 -2.34 -6.66 -13.80
C ARG A 87 -2.07 -7.14 -12.38
N GLU A 88 -2.54 -8.34 -12.04
CA GLU A 88 -2.28 -8.96 -10.73
C GLU A 88 -0.77 -9.09 -10.48
N ILE A 89 -0.04 -9.66 -11.44
CA ILE A 89 1.41 -9.81 -11.34
C ILE A 89 2.09 -8.45 -11.27
N TYR A 90 1.65 -7.47 -12.07
CA TYR A 90 2.20 -6.12 -12.01
C TYR A 90 2.01 -5.49 -10.64
N ASN A 91 0.85 -5.66 -10.01
CA ASN A 91 0.56 -5.13 -8.68
C ASN A 91 1.39 -5.83 -7.59
N VAL A 92 1.57 -7.16 -7.67
CA VAL A 92 2.45 -7.91 -6.76
C VAL A 92 3.92 -7.48 -6.91
N CYS A 93 4.38 -7.29 -8.16
CA CYS A 93 5.75 -6.88 -8.45
C CYS A 93 6.01 -5.41 -8.10
N PHE A 94 4.97 -4.58 -8.10
CA PHE A 94 5.05 -3.14 -7.92
C PHE A 94 3.92 -2.64 -7.00
N PRO A 95 3.90 -3.04 -5.72
CA PRO A 95 2.80 -2.76 -4.79
C PRO A 95 2.53 -1.27 -4.62
N HIS A 96 3.58 -0.45 -4.74
CA HIS A 96 3.47 1.00 -4.60
C HIS A 96 3.29 1.75 -5.92
N VAL A 97 3.09 1.09 -7.08
CA VAL A 97 3.01 1.85 -8.36
C VAL A 97 1.73 2.67 -8.46
N GLU A 98 0.57 2.09 -8.13
CA GLU A 98 -0.70 2.85 -8.11
C GLU A 98 -0.59 3.98 -7.08
N ARG A 99 -0.07 3.65 -5.89
CA ARG A 99 0.17 4.64 -4.84
C ARG A 99 1.10 5.77 -5.29
N ASN A 100 2.20 5.46 -5.95
CA ASN A 100 3.19 6.42 -6.46
C ASN A 100 2.69 7.21 -7.67
N ALA A 101 1.80 6.64 -8.48
CA ALA A 101 1.14 7.36 -9.57
C ALA A 101 0.15 8.39 -9.01
N MET A 102 -0.61 8.02 -7.98
CA MET A 102 -1.51 8.94 -7.27
C MET A 102 -0.74 10.04 -6.54
N LYS A 103 0.34 9.71 -5.79
CA LYS A 103 1.22 10.68 -5.12
C LYS A 103 1.69 11.82 -6.03
N LYS A 104 2.03 11.50 -7.28
CA LYS A 104 2.52 12.49 -8.25
C LYS A 104 1.45 13.49 -8.71
N GLN A 105 0.18 13.16 -8.51
CA GLN A 105 -0.94 14.02 -8.87
C GLN A 105 -1.41 14.88 -7.69
N LEU A 106 -1.03 14.52 -6.46
CA LEU A 106 -1.44 15.21 -5.25
C LEU A 106 -0.54 16.42 -5.00
N VAL A 107 -1.19 17.57 -4.88
CA VAL A 107 -0.56 18.82 -4.46
C VAL A 107 -1.46 19.40 -3.38
N ILE A 108 -0.96 19.44 -2.15
CA ILE A 108 -1.69 19.98 -1.00
C ILE A 108 -1.91 21.48 -1.20
N ASN A 109 -3.16 21.92 -1.02
CA ASN A 109 -3.56 23.32 -0.98
C ASN A 109 -3.59 23.80 0.48
N THR A 110 -4.34 23.08 1.32
CA THR A 110 -4.50 23.37 2.74
C THR A 110 -4.33 22.08 3.53
N LEU A 111 -3.67 22.14 4.67
CA LEU A 111 -3.58 21.01 5.62
C LEU A 111 -3.86 21.53 7.03
N SER A 112 -4.73 20.84 7.75
CA SER A 112 -4.95 21.01 9.19
C SER A 112 -4.58 19.70 9.87
N PHE A 113 -3.72 19.75 10.87
CA PHE A 113 -3.30 18.60 11.66
C PHE A 113 -3.49 18.92 13.14
N GLU A 114 -4.37 18.18 13.79
CA GLU A 114 -4.73 18.32 15.20
C GLU A 114 -4.21 17.09 15.96
N VAL A 115 -3.54 17.33 17.07
CA VAL A 115 -2.98 16.31 17.96
C VAL A 115 -3.47 16.63 19.37
N HIS A 116 -4.04 15.63 20.04
CA HIS A 116 -4.62 15.70 21.38
C HIS A 116 -4.16 14.52 22.25
N ILE A 117 -2.90 14.11 22.14
CA ILE A 117 -2.37 12.86 22.71
C ILE A 117 -1.04 13.10 23.44
N GLU A 118 -0.70 12.20 24.37
CA GLU A 118 0.63 12.15 24.98
C GLU A 118 1.67 11.71 23.93
N VAL A 119 2.67 12.55 23.70
CA VAL A 119 3.80 12.29 22.79
C VAL A 119 5.10 12.34 23.57
N TYR A 120 6.11 11.60 23.12
CA TYR A 120 7.44 11.70 23.69
C TYR A 120 8.16 12.92 23.12
N ASP A 121 8.75 13.73 23.99
CA ASP A 121 9.62 14.83 23.56
C ASP A 121 11.00 14.30 23.11
N GLY A 122 11.85 15.21 22.63
CA GLY A 122 13.23 14.89 22.21
C GLY A 122 14.13 14.37 23.34
N TYR A 123 13.68 14.42 24.60
CA TYR A 123 14.37 13.96 25.80
C TYR A 123 13.81 12.64 26.35
N GLY A 124 12.70 12.15 25.80
CA GLY A 124 12.02 10.91 26.18
C GLY A 124 11.00 11.08 27.31
N ASP A 125 10.62 12.30 27.65
CA ASP A 125 9.55 12.59 28.61
C ASP A 125 8.20 12.64 27.89
N MET A 126 7.14 12.13 28.54
CA MET A 126 5.78 12.17 27.99
C MET A 126 5.16 13.54 28.24
N GLU A 127 4.80 14.23 27.17
CA GLU A 127 4.07 15.50 27.20
C GLU A 127 2.71 15.34 26.53
N LEU A 128 1.66 15.91 27.12
CA LEU A 128 0.38 16.06 26.42
C LEU A 128 0.61 17.05 25.27
N ALA A 129 0.47 16.61 24.03
CA ALA A 129 0.40 17.49 22.87
C ALA A 129 -1.07 17.78 22.58
N ASP A 130 -1.52 19.00 22.90
CA ASP A 130 -2.82 19.54 22.49
C ASP A 130 -2.58 20.73 21.55
N ARG A 131 -2.23 20.40 20.30
CA ARG A 131 -1.72 21.35 19.31
C ARG A 131 -2.38 21.13 17.95
N ARG A 132 -2.58 22.24 17.24
CA ARG A 132 -3.05 22.25 15.86
C ARG A 132 -2.09 22.98 14.95
N PHE A 133 -1.72 22.35 13.86
CA PHE A 133 -0.93 22.93 12.78
C PHE A 133 -1.82 23.15 11.57
N THR A 134 -1.80 24.36 11.01
CA THR A 134 -2.44 24.66 9.74
C THR A 134 -1.42 25.16 8.73
N ILE A 135 -1.43 24.57 7.53
CA ILE A 135 -0.55 24.93 6.43
C ILE A 135 -1.43 25.43 5.29
N ASP A 136 -1.21 26.67 4.86
CA ASP A 136 -1.80 27.19 3.63
C ASP A 136 -0.70 27.46 2.60
N ARG A 137 -0.76 26.71 1.50
CA ARG A 137 0.20 26.81 0.40
C ARG A 137 0.15 28.17 -0.30
N LYS A 138 -1.02 28.81 -0.43
CA LYS A 138 -1.19 30.08 -1.17
C LYS A 138 -0.62 31.25 -0.37
N SER A 139 -0.94 31.31 0.92
CA SER A 139 -0.36 32.33 1.80
C SER A 139 1.09 32.01 2.20
N ARG A 140 1.51 30.75 2.07
CA ARG A 140 2.82 30.22 2.52
C ARG A 140 3.00 30.38 4.04
N VAL A 141 1.89 30.34 4.76
CA VAL A 141 1.87 30.46 6.21
C VAL A 141 1.69 29.07 6.80
N LEU A 142 2.56 28.75 7.75
CA LEU A 142 2.42 27.65 8.68
C LEU A 142 2.03 28.26 10.03
N THR A 143 0.91 27.84 10.57
CA THR A 143 0.39 28.33 11.85
C THR A 143 0.32 27.16 12.83
N MET A 144 0.80 27.39 14.04
CA MET A 144 0.61 26.51 15.19
C MET A 144 -0.33 27.18 16.19
N THR A 145 -1.34 26.44 16.65
CA THR A 145 -2.19 26.81 17.77
C THR A 145 -1.91 25.84 18.91
N ASP A 146 -1.44 26.33 20.04
CA ASP A 146 -1.28 25.54 21.26
C ASP A 146 -2.49 25.76 22.17
N PHE A 147 -3.28 24.71 22.39
CA PHE A 147 -4.49 24.78 23.20
C PHE A 147 -4.22 24.72 24.71
N GLN A 148 -3.03 24.31 25.14
CA GLN A 148 -2.62 24.35 26.55
C GLN A 148 -2.22 25.76 26.98
N ALA A 149 -1.59 26.51 26.08
CA ALA A 149 -1.16 27.89 26.32
C ALA A 149 -2.26 28.93 25.99
N GLU A 150 -3.49 28.73 26.48
CA GLU A 150 -4.66 29.60 26.23
C GLU A 150 -5.01 29.85 24.75
N GLY A 151 -4.64 28.93 23.85
CA GLY A 151 -4.90 29.08 22.41
C GLY A 151 -3.94 30.05 21.72
N SER A 152 -2.72 30.22 22.24
CA SER A 152 -1.71 31.07 21.60
C SER A 152 -1.43 30.59 20.17
N GLU A 153 -1.63 31.49 19.21
CA GLU A 153 -1.44 31.22 17.79
C GLU A 153 -0.11 31.82 17.35
N GLN A 154 0.82 30.96 16.94
CA GLN A 154 2.08 31.35 16.33
C GLN A 154 1.99 31.10 14.84
N SER A 155 2.45 32.03 14.01
CA SER A 155 2.47 31.86 12.56
C SER A 155 3.84 32.21 12.01
N VAL A 156 4.34 31.34 11.14
CA VAL A 156 5.62 31.46 10.45
C VAL A 156 5.34 31.51 8.95
N THR A 157 5.85 32.56 8.30
CA THR A 157 5.80 32.66 6.84
C THR A 157 7.03 31.99 6.25
N LEU A 158 6.83 30.92 5.47
CA LEU A 158 7.91 30.16 4.86
C LEU A 158 8.27 30.72 3.48
N GLU A 159 9.55 30.63 3.12
CA GLU A 159 9.96 30.89 1.74
C GLU A 159 9.31 29.89 0.77
N GLY A 160 9.11 30.29 -0.49
CA GLY A 160 8.45 29.44 -1.49
C GLY A 160 9.15 28.08 -1.69
N GLY A 161 10.48 28.04 -1.54
CA GLY A 161 11.27 26.81 -1.61
C GLY A 161 11.05 25.89 -0.41
N GLN A 162 11.01 26.46 0.80
CA GLN A 162 10.78 25.74 2.07
C GLN A 162 9.37 25.15 2.12
N MET A 163 8.35 25.96 1.81
CA MET A 163 6.96 25.49 1.74
C MET A 163 6.81 24.33 0.76
N ALA A 164 7.40 24.45 -0.44
CA ALA A 164 7.34 23.37 -1.42
C ALA A 164 8.14 22.12 -0.98
N LYS A 165 9.22 22.27 -0.19
CA LYS A 165 9.98 21.16 0.37
C LYS A 165 9.17 20.44 1.44
N LEU A 166 8.54 21.17 2.36
CA LEU A 166 7.66 20.63 3.41
C LEU A 166 6.50 19.85 2.80
N LEU A 167 5.75 20.45 1.88
CA LEU A 167 4.61 19.76 1.23
C LEU A 167 5.07 18.52 0.44
N ARG A 168 6.25 18.55 -0.19
CA ARG A 168 6.80 17.36 -0.85
C ARG A 168 7.23 16.30 0.16
N TYR A 169 7.85 16.68 1.27
CA TYR A 169 8.25 15.75 2.33
C TYR A 169 7.04 15.01 2.90
N ILE A 170 5.99 15.77 3.20
CA ILE A 170 4.70 15.26 3.64
C ILE A 170 4.12 14.21 2.67
N VAL A 171 4.02 14.53 1.38
CA VAL A 171 3.37 13.65 0.39
C VAL A 171 4.27 12.49 -0.05
N HIS A 172 5.58 12.73 -0.20
CA HIS A 172 6.50 11.78 -0.84
C HIS A 172 7.36 10.99 0.14
N THR A 173 7.63 11.52 1.33
CA THR A 173 8.50 10.87 2.32
C THR A 173 7.69 10.23 3.42
N LEU A 174 6.82 11.00 4.06
CA LEU A 174 6.08 10.51 5.20
C LEU A 174 4.91 9.59 4.78
N GLU A 175 4.37 9.77 3.57
CA GLU A 175 3.29 8.96 2.97
C GLU A 175 2.02 8.85 3.86
N ILE A 176 1.89 9.71 4.86
CA ILE A 176 0.98 9.59 6.00
C ILE A 176 -0.47 9.65 5.58
N PHE A 177 -0.77 10.49 4.58
CA PHE A 177 -2.14 10.94 4.40
C PHE A 177 -2.89 10.19 3.34
N MET A 178 -2.37 9.10 2.81
CA MET A 178 -2.84 8.61 1.52
C MET A 178 -3.59 7.28 1.53
N TRP A 179 -3.50 6.51 2.60
CA TRP A 179 -4.07 5.15 2.62
C TRP A 179 -4.63 4.85 4.00
N GLU A 180 -5.96 4.80 4.12
CA GLU A 180 -6.66 4.36 5.35
C GLU A 180 -6.17 2.97 5.79
N GLN A 181 -5.78 2.13 4.83
CA GLN A 181 -5.22 0.79 5.06
C GLN A 181 -3.88 0.81 5.81
N ASP A 182 -3.18 1.94 5.86
CA ASP A 182 -1.91 2.06 6.58
C ASP A 182 -2.12 2.42 8.07
N TYR A 183 -3.37 2.70 8.51
CA TYR A 183 -3.69 3.21 9.85
C TYR A 183 -4.67 2.35 10.66
N CYS A 184 -5.00 1.13 10.21
CA CYS A 184 -5.88 0.20 10.92
C CYS A 184 -7.13 0.85 11.56
N LEU A 185 -7.76 1.81 10.87
CA LEU A 185 -8.84 2.64 11.43
C LEU A 185 -10.17 1.88 11.62
N ASN A 186 -10.19 0.58 11.30
CA ASN A 186 -11.32 -0.31 11.49
C ASN A 186 -10.96 -1.37 12.55
N PRO A 187 -11.46 -1.25 13.80
CA PRO A 187 -11.35 -2.33 14.77
C PRO A 187 -12.19 -3.57 14.42
N ASP A 188 -13.06 -3.48 13.39
CA ASP A 188 -14.00 -4.53 12.99
C ASP A 188 -13.45 -5.48 11.91
N GLU A 189 -12.28 -5.20 11.33
CA GLU A 189 -11.56 -6.16 10.50
C GLU A 189 -10.46 -6.78 11.34
N GLU A 190 -10.81 -7.81 12.11
CA GLU A 190 -9.83 -8.79 12.57
C GLU A 190 -9.05 -9.25 11.33
N ASP A 191 -7.79 -8.83 11.25
CA ASP A 191 -6.81 -9.26 10.27
C ASP A 191 -6.59 -10.77 10.46
N TYR A 192 -7.47 -11.58 9.86
CA TYR A 192 -7.36 -13.02 9.88
C TYR A 192 -6.18 -13.38 8.97
N ASP A 193 -4.96 -13.34 9.52
CA ASP A 193 -3.76 -13.87 8.89
C ASP A 193 -3.91 -15.40 8.80
N PRO A 194 -4.18 -15.99 7.61
CA PRO A 194 -4.36 -17.43 7.48
C PRO A 194 -3.05 -18.22 7.69
N PHE A 195 -1.93 -17.53 7.97
CA PHE A 195 -0.61 -18.12 8.14
C PHE A 195 -0.20 -18.28 9.62
N LEU A 196 -0.94 -17.71 10.57
CA LEU A 196 -0.64 -17.82 12.02
C LEU A 196 -1.32 -19.00 12.73
N GLU A 197 -2.24 -19.73 12.08
CA GLU A 197 -2.89 -20.93 12.65
C GLU A 197 -2.19 -22.24 12.28
N TRP A 198 -0.93 -22.45 12.67
CA TRP A 198 -0.40 -23.82 12.77
C TRP A 198 0.22 -24.17 14.13
N GLU A 199 0.39 -23.24 15.05
CA GLU A 199 0.90 -23.59 16.38
C GLU A 199 -0.08 -23.26 17.49
N GLU A 200 -0.66 -24.36 17.98
CA GLU A 200 -1.16 -24.59 19.34
C GLU A 200 -2.67 -24.39 19.57
N GLY A 201 -3.35 -25.54 19.66
CA GLY A 201 -4.77 -25.64 19.91
C GLY A 201 -5.17 -25.20 21.31
N PHE A 202 -6.29 -24.49 21.38
CA PHE A 202 -7.07 -24.35 22.59
C PHE A 202 -8.56 -24.50 22.26
N PHE A 203 -9.26 -25.22 23.13
CA PHE A 203 -10.59 -25.81 22.93
C PHE A 203 -11.70 -24.78 22.65
N MET A 204 -12.52 -25.07 21.63
CA MET A 204 -13.87 -24.52 21.51
C MET A 204 -14.81 -25.21 22.52
N GLU A 205 -15.18 -24.51 23.58
CA GLU A 205 -16.45 -24.69 24.32
C GLU A 205 -16.53 -23.59 25.39
N ASP A 206 -17.23 -22.50 25.06
CA ASP A 206 -17.95 -21.56 25.95
C ASP A 206 -17.84 -20.12 25.44
N LEU A 207 -18.78 -19.71 24.58
CA LEU A 207 -19.32 -18.35 24.64
C LEU A 207 -20.69 -18.29 23.98
N GLU A 208 -21.56 -19.18 24.44
CA GLU A 208 -22.99 -19.09 24.23
C GLU A 208 -23.58 -18.20 25.34
N ASP A 209 -23.23 -16.92 25.37
CA ASP A 209 -24.09 -15.91 26.01
C ASP A 209 -23.67 -14.46 25.69
N ARG A 210 -24.62 -13.77 25.06
CA ARG A 210 -24.90 -12.32 25.17
C ARG A 210 -23.84 -11.36 24.64
N LEU A 211 -24.05 -10.86 23.42
CA LEU A 211 -24.03 -9.42 23.20
C LEU A 211 -25.11 -9.04 22.17
N GLU A 212 -26.11 -8.30 22.66
CA GLU A 212 -27.07 -7.58 21.84
C GLU A 212 -26.32 -6.63 20.91
N ILE A 213 -26.49 -6.84 19.61
CA ILE A 213 -26.00 -5.94 18.56
C ILE A 213 -26.75 -4.62 18.71
N GLN A 214 -26.11 -3.62 19.31
CA GLN A 214 -26.46 -2.22 19.07
C GLN A 214 -25.60 -1.70 17.91
N PRO A 215 -26.18 -0.91 17.00
CA PRO A 215 -25.41 -0.28 15.93
C PRO A 215 -24.29 0.61 16.53
N PRO A 216 -23.16 0.79 15.83
CA PRO A 216 -22.05 1.59 16.34
C PRO A 216 -22.56 3.01 16.57
N LYS A 217 -22.57 3.44 17.83
CA LYS A 217 -22.63 4.85 18.16
C LYS A 217 -21.30 5.44 17.75
N GLU A 218 -21.33 6.53 16.98
CA GLU A 218 -20.20 7.44 16.87
C GLU A 218 -19.67 7.69 18.29
N PRO A 219 -18.39 7.39 18.60
CA PRO A 219 -17.87 7.69 19.92
C PRO A 219 -17.92 9.21 20.10
N GLU A 220 -18.66 9.66 21.11
CA GLU A 220 -18.70 11.05 21.59
C GLU A 220 -17.37 11.44 22.28
N GLY A 221 -16.24 11.15 21.63
CA GLY A 221 -14.88 11.43 22.11
C GLY A 221 -14.12 12.32 21.12
N SER A 222 -13.27 13.21 21.64
CA SER A 222 -12.29 13.93 20.84
C SER A 222 -11.31 12.94 20.20
N SER A 223 -11.11 13.01 18.89
CA SER A 223 -10.10 12.19 18.19
C SER A 223 -8.71 12.50 18.74
N SER A 224 -7.92 11.47 19.06
CA SER A 224 -6.55 11.58 19.58
C SER A 224 -5.64 12.32 18.60
N TRP A 225 -5.86 12.13 17.30
CA TRP A 225 -5.33 13.00 16.27
C TRP A 225 -6.25 13.02 15.05
N ARG A 226 -6.22 14.13 14.32
CA ARG A 226 -7.01 14.34 13.10
C ARG A 226 -6.19 15.10 12.08
N VAL A 227 -6.23 14.66 10.83
CA VAL A 227 -5.63 15.35 9.70
C VAL A 227 -6.71 15.61 8.65
N GLN A 228 -6.86 16.88 8.29
CA GLN A 228 -7.69 17.32 7.19
C GLN A 228 -6.83 17.93 6.09
N VAL A 229 -6.85 17.34 4.90
CA VAL A 229 -6.06 17.79 3.75
C VAL A 229 -6.99 18.15 2.61
N GLU A 230 -6.86 19.38 2.10
CA GLU A 230 -7.46 19.81 0.84
C GLU A 230 -6.39 19.81 -0.24
N TYR A 231 -6.61 19.05 -1.31
CA TYR A 231 -5.73 19.00 -2.48
C TYR A 231 -6.14 20.05 -3.54
N MET A 232 -5.23 20.37 -4.46
CA MET A 232 -5.48 21.33 -5.57
C MET A 232 -6.64 20.95 -6.50
N ASN A 233 -7.02 19.68 -6.55
CA ASN A 233 -8.18 19.21 -7.30
C ASN A 233 -9.50 19.35 -6.51
N HIS A 234 -9.48 20.03 -5.36
CA HIS A 234 -10.58 20.16 -4.41
C HIS A 234 -11.07 18.82 -3.83
N THR A 235 -10.24 17.78 -3.91
CA THR A 235 -10.47 16.58 -3.11
C THR A 235 -10.05 16.89 -1.68
N GLU A 236 -10.96 16.62 -0.76
CA GLU A 236 -10.72 16.71 0.68
C GLU A 236 -10.52 15.30 1.22
N GLN A 237 -9.63 15.16 2.19
CA GLN A 237 -9.36 13.93 2.89
C GLN A 237 -9.31 14.21 4.38
N ASP A 238 -10.11 13.49 5.15
CA ASP A 238 -10.14 13.57 6.60
C ASP A 238 -9.74 12.20 7.16
N ILE A 239 -8.71 12.16 7.99
CA ILE A 239 -8.21 10.97 8.65
C ILE A 239 -8.18 11.27 10.13
N CYS A 240 -8.88 10.48 10.93
CA CYS A 240 -8.86 10.61 12.37
C CYS A 240 -8.66 9.25 13.03
N SER A 241 -7.92 9.24 14.14
CA SER A 241 -7.80 8.08 15.00
C SER A 241 -8.28 8.44 16.41
N TYR A 242 -8.83 7.44 17.09
CA TYR A 242 -9.26 7.50 18.49
C TYR A 242 -8.37 6.62 19.38
N GLU A 243 -7.27 6.10 18.84
CA GLU A 243 -6.32 5.29 19.59
C GLU A 243 -5.44 6.17 20.48
N ASP A 244 -5.04 5.62 21.63
CA ASP A 244 -4.23 6.34 22.64
C ASP A 244 -2.72 6.35 22.31
N TYR A 245 -2.33 6.04 21.06
CA TYR A 245 -0.94 6.15 20.60
C TYR A 245 -0.85 6.92 19.27
N LEU A 246 0.23 7.69 19.10
CA LEU A 246 0.55 8.38 17.85
C LEU A 246 1.43 7.46 17.00
N PRO A 247 1.02 7.05 15.79
CA PRO A 247 1.87 6.21 14.96
C PRO A 247 3.15 6.96 14.52
N ASP A 248 4.24 6.22 14.24
CA ASP A 248 5.57 6.76 13.90
C ASP A 248 5.51 7.89 12.86
N ARG A 249 4.64 7.72 11.85
CA ARG A 249 4.47 8.67 10.74
C ARG A 249 3.87 10.02 11.22
N PRO A 250 2.64 10.07 11.77
CA PRO A 250 2.10 11.28 12.40
C PRO A 250 3.01 11.92 13.46
N GLU A 251 3.78 11.12 14.21
CA GLU A 251 4.77 11.62 15.16
C GLU A 251 5.93 12.34 14.46
N GLU A 252 6.52 11.73 13.42
CA GLU A 252 7.56 12.37 12.61
C GLU A 252 7.09 13.69 11.99
N LEU A 253 5.81 13.75 11.56
CA LEU A 253 5.22 15.00 11.08
C LEU A 253 5.11 16.05 12.19
N TYR A 254 4.60 15.65 13.36
CA TYR A 254 4.44 16.53 14.50
C TYR A 254 5.79 17.16 14.88
N LEU A 255 6.84 16.36 15.02
CA LEU A 255 8.20 16.83 15.31
C LEU A 255 8.75 17.73 14.20
N SER A 256 8.56 17.34 12.93
CA SER A 256 9.00 18.13 11.78
C SER A 256 8.32 19.50 11.69
N LEU A 257 7.06 19.61 12.14
CA LEU A 257 6.33 20.88 12.17
C LEU A 257 6.74 21.73 13.37
N LEU A 258 7.00 21.10 14.52
CA LEU A 258 7.48 21.77 15.73
C LEU A 258 8.83 22.47 15.53
N GLU A 259 9.74 21.85 14.77
CA GLU A 259 11.07 22.42 14.44
C GLU A 259 10.98 23.81 13.78
N TYR A 260 9.89 24.15 13.08
CA TYR A 260 9.72 25.49 12.49
C TYR A 260 9.36 26.58 13.51
N PHE A 261 8.96 26.19 14.72
CA PHE A 261 8.57 27.09 15.81
C PHE A 261 9.58 27.09 16.96
N GLU A 262 10.51 26.13 16.99
CA GLU A 262 11.65 26.17 17.91
C GLU A 262 12.61 27.30 17.49
N PRO A 263 13.08 28.13 18.43
CA PRO A 263 14.10 29.12 18.12
C PRO A 263 15.36 28.37 17.66
N GLU A 264 15.97 28.79 16.53
CA GLU A 264 17.34 28.40 16.23
C GLU A 264 18.19 28.86 17.42
N ASP A 265 18.56 27.95 18.32
CA ASP A 265 19.49 28.23 19.39
C ASP A 265 20.75 28.82 18.73
N GLU A 266 20.93 30.13 18.91
CA GLU A 266 22.16 30.82 18.57
C GLU A 266 23.29 30.05 19.25
N VAL A 267 24.06 29.32 18.45
CA VAL A 267 25.28 28.64 18.88
C VAL A 267 26.22 29.72 19.43
N PHE A 268 26.27 29.84 20.76
CA PHE A 268 27.20 30.70 21.50
C PHE A 268 28.66 30.27 21.33
#